data_AF-A0A8T5TTR1-F1
#
_entry.id   AF-A0A8T5TTR1-F1
#
_cell.length_a   1.000
_cell.length_b   1.000
_cell.length_c   1.000
_cell.angle_alpha   90.00
_cell.angle_beta   90.00
_cell.angle_gamma   90.00
#
_symmetry.space_group_name_H-M   'P 1'
#
loop_
_entity.id
_entity.type
_entity.pdbx_description
1 polymer ?
#
loop_
_entity_poly.entity_id
_entity_poly.type
_entity_poly.pdbx_seq_one_letter_code
_entity_poly.pdbx_strand_id
1 'polypeptide(L)'
;MVSYKGKKTIEGRIVEIRGGEKRITRSYTYGYMSLTVRVGTEMYSVLVNSSKINSYGFLPRVGYLIRAEGIRSPANDGYHDYSMSHLSSLEHIEPRK
;
A
#
# COMPACT_ATOMS: atom_id res chain seq x y z
N MET A 1 5.84 -19.07 -15.98
CA MET A 1 6.66 -19.10 -14.76
C MET A 1 6.90 -17.65 -14.34
N VAL A 2 6.13 -17.11 -13.40
CA VAL A 2 6.16 -15.67 -13.06
C VAL A 2 7.36 -15.41 -12.15
N SER A 3 8.37 -14.73 -12.67
CA SER A 3 9.52 -14.25 -11.88
C SER A 3 9.04 -13.13 -10.95
N TYR A 4 8.77 -13.47 -9.68
CA TYR A 4 8.47 -12.49 -8.64
C TYR A 4 9.75 -11.72 -8.29
N LYS A 5 10.09 -10.70 -9.08
CA LYS A 5 11.15 -9.75 -8.73
C LYS A 5 10.73 -8.97 -7.48
N GLY A 6 11.23 -9.45 -6.33
CA GLY A 6 11.44 -8.69 -5.10
C GLY A 6 10.18 -8.30 -4.32
N LYS A 7 9.68 -9.21 -3.48
CA LYS A 7 8.89 -8.77 -2.33
C LYS A 7 9.75 -7.86 -1.44
N LYS A 8 9.14 -6.81 -0.91
CA LYS A 8 9.77 -5.83 -0.02
C LYS A 8 8.86 -5.64 1.18
N THR A 9 9.46 -5.53 2.36
CA THR A 9 8.78 -5.07 3.56
C THR A 9 9.15 -3.62 3.82
N ILE A 10 8.15 -2.80 4.15
CA ILE A 10 8.33 -1.42 4.59
C ILE A 10 7.63 -1.21 5.92
N GLU A 11 8.19 -0.32 6.73
CA GLU A 11 7.57 0.17 7.96
C GLU A 11 7.56 1.69 7.93
N GLY A 12 6.39 2.28 8.12
CA GLY A 12 6.25 3.72 7.98
C GLY A 12 4.91 4.24 8.43
N ARG A 13 4.80 5.57 8.50
CA ARG A 13 3.57 6.25 8.92
C ARG A 13 2.71 6.58 7.72
N ILE A 14 1.41 6.30 7.82
CA ILE A 14 0.44 6.78 6.83
C ILE A 14 0.36 8.30 6.94
N VAL A 15 0.64 9.01 5.86
CA VAL A 15 0.54 10.48 5.79
C VAL A 15 -0.67 10.94 4.99
N GLU A 16 -1.17 10.09 4.10
CA GLU A 16 -2.34 10.38 3.27
C GLU A 16 -3.07 9.09 2.90
N ILE A 17 -4.39 9.19 2.71
CA ILE A 17 -5.24 8.10 2.23
C ILE A 17 -6.09 8.63 1.08
N ARG A 18 -6.04 7.97 -0.08
CA ARG A 18 -6.88 8.26 -1.24
C ARG A 18 -7.69 7.04 -1.63
N GLY A 19 -8.99 7.22 -1.83
CA GLY A 19 -9.82 6.24 -2.52
C GLY A 19 -9.64 6.35 -4.03
N GLY A 20 -9.69 5.21 -4.72
CA GLY A 20 -9.65 5.19 -6.17
C GLY A 20 -10.42 4.01 -6.74
N GLU A 21 -10.88 4.18 -7.97
CA GLU A 21 -11.50 3.12 -8.74
C GLU A 21 -10.69 2.92 -10.02
N LYS A 22 -10.30 1.68 -10.30
CA LYS A 22 -9.66 1.33 -11.57
C LYS A 22 -10.60 0.46 -12.37
N ARG A 23 -11.04 0.96 -13.51
CA ARG A 23 -11.84 0.17 -14.46
C ARG A 23 -10.93 -0.84 -15.16
N ILE A 24 -11.16 -2.13 -14.94
CA ILE A 24 -10.37 -3.22 -15.54
C ILE A 24 -11.03 -3.67 -16.85
N THR A 25 -12.37 -3.77 -16.87
CA THR A 25 -13.16 -4.08 -18.07
C THR A 25 -14.44 -3.24 -18.11
N ARG A 26 -15.27 -3.39 -19.16
CA ARG A 26 -16.56 -2.71 -19.25
C ARG A 26 -17.50 -3.02 -18.07
N SER A 27 -17.39 -4.23 -17.50
CA SER A 27 -18.25 -4.75 -16.43
C SER A 27 -17.55 -4.92 -15.07
N TYR A 28 -16.24 -4.68 -14.97
CA TYR A 28 -15.49 -4.87 -13.73
C TYR A 28 -14.68 -3.63 -13.35
N THR A 29 -15.08 -3.01 -12.24
CA THR A 29 -14.37 -1.92 -11.58
C THR A 29 -13.70 -2.46 -10.33
N TYR A 30 -12.40 -2.23 -10.21
CA TYR A 30 -11.58 -2.61 -9.06
C TYR A 30 -11.41 -1.40 -8.14
N GLY A 31 -12.08 -1.42 -6.99
CA GLY A 31 -11.88 -0.43 -5.94
C GLY A 31 -10.55 -0.65 -5.23
N TYR A 32 -9.78 0.41 -5.07
CA TYR A 32 -8.56 0.38 -4.26
C TYR A 32 -8.49 1.57 -3.32
N MET A 33 -7.77 1.37 -2.22
CA MET A 33 -7.33 2.44 -1.33
C MET A 33 -5.82 2.58 -1.48
N SER A 34 -5.36 3.78 -1.80
CA SER A 34 -3.95 4.12 -1.83
C SER A 34 -3.57 4.77 -0.50
N LEU A 35 -2.61 4.18 0.20
CA LEU A 35 -2.02 4.75 1.40
C LEU A 35 -0.66 5.33 1.03
N THR A 36 -0.47 6.63 1.23
CA THR A 36 0.86 7.24 1.15
C THR A 36 1.56 7.01 2.48
N VAL A 37 2.68 6.30 2.46
CA VAL A 37 3.42 5.85 3.64
C VAL A 37 4.82 6.45 3.61
N ARG A 38 5.15 7.19 4.66
CA ARG A 38 6.49 7.77 4.84
C ARG A 38 7.41 6.79 5.54
N VAL A 39 8.53 6.45 4.89
CA VAL A 39 9.57 5.54 5.38
C VAL A 39 10.89 6.31 5.39
N GLY A 40 11.28 6.85 6.54
CA GLY A 40 12.43 7.78 6.61
C GLY A 40 12.20 9.02 5.75
N THR A 41 13.07 9.24 4.76
CA THR A 41 12.95 10.33 3.76
C THR A 41 12.19 9.92 2.50
N GLU A 42 11.86 8.64 2.34
CA GLU A 42 11.15 8.12 1.17
C GLU A 42 9.63 8.09 1.39
N MET A 43 8.89 8.14 0.28
CA MET A 43 7.44 7.97 0.24
C MET A 43 7.09 6.72 -0.59
N TYR A 44 6.10 5.98 -0.10
CA TYR A 44 5.57 4.78 -0.73
C TYR A 44 4.07 4.88 -0.91
N SER A 45 3.59 4.67 -2.12
CA SER A 45 2.17 4.46 -2.43
C SER A 45 1.81 2.98 -2.27
N VAL A 46 1.16 2.63 -1.16
CA VAL A 46 0.70 1.27 -0.85
C VAL A 46 -0.71 1.07 -1.36
N LEU A 47 -0.88 0.18 -2.34
CA LEU A 47 -2.17 -0.13 -2.96
C LEU A 47 -2.86 -1.27 -2.23
N VAL A 48 -3.90 -0.93 -1.48
CA VAL A 48 -4.75 -1.87 -0.76
C VAL A 48 -5.99 -2.15 -1.58
N ASN A 49 -6.31 -3.43 -1.77
CA ASN A 49 -7.58 -3.82 -2.37
C ASN A 49 -8.72 -3.50 -1.41
N SER A 50 -9.72 -2.72 -1.85
CA SER A 50 -10.86 -2.36 -1.01
C SER A 50 -11.64 -3.59 -0.53
N SER A 51 -11.67 -4.69 -1.29
CA SER A 51 -12.31 -5.94 -0.85
C SER A 51 -11.56 -6.67 0.26
N LYS A 52 -10.26 -6.38 0.44
CA LYS A 52 -9.40 -6.99 1.47
C LYS A 52 -9.21 -6.12 2.69
N ILE A 53 -9.70 -4.88 2.71
CA ILE A 53 -9.39 -3.92 3.78
C ILE A 53 -9.77 -4.46 5.18
N ASN A 54 -10.94 -5.09 5.30
CA ASN A 54 -11.41 -5.67 6.55
C ASN A 54 -10.61 -6.92 6.98
N SER A 55 -9.94 -7.60 6.04
CA SER A 55 -9.17 -8.81 6.36
C SER A 55 -7.86 -8.53 7.11
N TYR A 56 -7.39 -7.29 7.09
CA TYR A 56 -6.17 -6.88 7.80
C TYR A 56 -6.40 -6.59 9.28
N GLY A 57 -7.64 -6.67 9.78
CA GLY A 57 -7.94 -6.52 11.20
C GLY A 57 -7.90 -5.08 11.74
N PHE A 58 -7.66 -4.09 10.87
CA PHE A 58 -7.75 -2.68 11.20
C PHE A 58 -8.20 -1.85 9.99
N LEU A 59 -8.73 -0.66 10.27
CA LEU A 59 -9.01 0.34 9.24
C LEU A 59 -7.85 1.34 9.19
N PRO A 60 -7.15 1.49 8.06
CA PRO A 60 -6.07 2.47 7.89
C PRO A 60 -6.52 3.89 8.23
N ARG A 61 -5.67 4.64 8.94
CA ARG A 61 -5.88 6.05 9.27
C ARG A 61 -4.57 6.82 9.14
N VAL A 62 -4.67 8.10 8.79
CA VAL A 62 -3.51 9.01 8.79
C VAL A 62 -2.90 9.04 10.20
N GLY A 63 -1.58 8.96 10.28
CA GLY A 63 -0.80 8.91 11.51
C GLY A 63 -0.46 7.49 11.99
N TYR A 64 -1.18 6.45 11.53
CA TYR A 64 -0.90 5.07 11.93
C TYR A 64 0.46 4.62 11.44
N LEU A 65 1.23 3.97 12.32
CA LEU A 65 2.45 3.27 11.96
C LEU A 65 2.06 1.88 11.45
N ILE A 66 2.49 1.53 10.25
CA ILE A 66 2.14 0.26 9.64
C ILE A 66 3.38 -0.48 9.15
N ARG A 67 3.27 -1.81 9.09
CA ARG A 67 4.18 -2.69 8.34
C ARG A 67 3.42 -3.23 7.14
N ALA A 68 3.99 -3.09 5.96
CA ALA A 68 3.41 -3.61 4.72
C ALA A 68 4.45 -4.45 3.98
N GLU A 69 4.05 -5.63 3.50
CA GLU A 69 4.86 -6.47 2.62
C GLU A 69 4.13 -6.66 1.30
N GLY A 70 4.84 -6.46 0.20
CA GLY A 70 4.30 -6.65 -1.14
C GLY A 70 5.35 -6.54 -2.23
N ILE A 71 4.90 -6.49 -3.48
CA ILE A 71 5.77 -6.29 -4.63
C ILE A 71 6.03 -4.80 -4.79
N ARG A 72 7.31 -4.40 -4.69
CA ARG A 72 7.75 -3.03 -4.94
C ARG A 72 7.97 -2.82 -6.43
N SER A 73 7.36 -1.79 -6.99
CA SER A 73 7.71 -1.27 -8.32
C SER A 73 8.41 0.08 -8.18
N PRO A 74 9.44 0.36 -9.02
CA PRO A 74 10.12 1.65 -9.00
C PRO A 74 9.16 2.79 -9.35
N ALA A 75 9.51 4.00 -8.92
CA ALA A 75 8.91 5.21 -9.43
C ALA A 75 9.18 5.32 -10.94
N ASN A 76 8.16 5.65 -11.74
CA ASN A 76 8.31 5.67 -13.20
C ASN A 76 9.15 6.84 -13.73
N ASP A 77 9.31 7.93 -12.97
CA ASP A 77 9.92 9.18 -13.46
C ASP A 77 10.62 10.03 -12.38
N GLY A 78 10.83 9.50 -11.17
CA GLY A 78 11.45 10.22 -10.05
C GLY A 78 10.58 11.29 -9.38
N TYR A 79 9.40 11.61 -9.93
CA TYR A 79 8.40 12.48 -9.30
C TYR A 79 7.34 11.69 -8.52
N HIS A 80 7.16 10.42 -8.88
CA HIS A 80 6.20 9.54 -8.22
C HIS A 80 6.81 8.76 -7.06
N ASP A 81 5.99 8.45 -6.07
CA ASP A 81 6.38 7.57 -4.97
C ASP A 81 6.65 6.14 -5.47
N TYR A 82 7.48 5.40 -4.74
CA TYR A 82 7.58 3.95 -4.94
C TYR A 82 6.21 3.32 -4.74
N SER A 83 5.83 2.37 -5.59
CA SER A 83 4.54 1.69 -5.43
C SER A 83 4.69 0.30 -4.83
N MET A 84 3.82 -0.02 -3.88
CA MET A 84 3.70 -1.34 -3.26
C MET A 84 2.36 -1.94 -3.67
N SER A 85 2.38 -3.09 -4.32
CA SER A 85 1.18 -3.81 -4.78
C SER A 85 1.22 -5.29 -4.38
N HIS A 86 0.13 -6.02 -4.61
CA HIS A 86 0.04 -7.45 -4.29
C HIS A 86 0.46 -7.76 -2.85
N LEU A 87 -0.12 -7.02 -1.90
CA LEU A 87 0.25 -7.11 -0.50
C LEU A 87 0.06 -8.54 0.03
N SER A 88 1.12 -9.11 0.61
CA SER A 88 1.05 -10.35 1.39
C SER A 88 0.65 -10.09 2.83
N SER A 89 1.02 -8.93 3.38
CA SER A 89 0.64 -8.50 4.72
C SER A 89 0.49 -6.98 4.81
N LEU A 90 -0.38 -6.55 5.72
CA LEU A 90 -0.55 -5.16 6.14
C LEU A 90 -0.96 -5.19 7.61
N GLU A 91 -0.11 -4.63 8.47
CA GLU A 91 -0.26 -4.68 9.92
C GLU A 91 -0.19 -3.27 10.50
N HIS A 92 -1.04 -2.97 11.49
CA HIS A 92 -0.90 -1.79 12.32
C HIS A 92 0.06 -2.07 13.48
N ILE A 93 1.11 -1.25 13.60
CA ILE A 93 2.06 -1.32 14.71
C ILE A 93 1.62 -0.30 15.75
N GLU A 94 1.16 -0.78 16.91
CA GLU A 94 0.86 0.12 18.03
C GLU A 94 2.15 0.81 18.52
N PRO A 95 2.07 2.11 18.88
CA PRO A 95 3.20 2.79 19.49
C PRO A 95 3.59 2.06 20.79
N ARG A 96 4.87 1.74 20.96
CA ARG A 96 5.37 1.28 22.26
C ARG A 96 5.18 2.42 23.26
N LYS A 97 4.45 2.15 24.34
CA LYS A 97 4.27 3.05 25.48
C LYS A 97 5.60 3.33 26.18
#